data_AF-A0A7S0AL05-F1
#
_entry.id   AF-A0A7S0AL05-F1
#
_cell.length_a   1.000
_cell.length_b   1.000
_cell.length_c   1.000
_cell.angle_alpha   90.00
_cell.angle_beta   90.00
_cell.angle_gamma   90.00
#
_symmetry.space_group_name_H-M   'P 1'
#
loop_
_entity.id
_entity.type
_entity.pdbx_description
1 polymer ?
#
loop_
_entity_poly.entity_id
_entity_poly.type
_entity_poly.pdbx_seq_one_letter_code
_entity_poly.pdbx_strand_id
1 'polypeptide(L)'
;RLPPGMHHARVPPKGRFTSGTVNFLHIPKTGGISVEGMTSRIIRGLKKAGVRTTEACWPAFRRGSKNGTANIISIRSPRSHVLSLYLECVYSPWGAGTRNGGFPMEVSTGKGFARWVTHFSGTDWRLRGGDFGCYNPISMQTRALTCRGGGFGSSHHWGKTALPSLGGAVSALREMDVLVLTDMLPESACLLTYRLRGHLPKTCDCKAAQYAAGISIPHETHKVPPHIPMSFAVDEEVWRHVDRLVATDIQLYRVALDRFWADLRAVEAQTGRQLLCEDRVAKLCNNTAYIDGLW
;
A
#
# COMPACT_ATOMS: atom_id res chain seq x y z
N ARG A 1 -2.51 -19.21 -16.59
CA ARG A 1 -1.72 -18.52 -17.65
C ARG A 1 -2.03 -17.04 -17.51
N LEU A 2 -1.04 -16.17 -17.30
CA LEU A 2 -1.27 -14.74 -17.06
C LEU A 2 -1.71 -14.02 -18.36
N PRO A 3 -2.48 -12.92 -18.27
CA PRO A 3 -3.02 -12.23 -19.43
C PRO A 3 -1.92 -11.68 -20.37
N PRO A 4 -2.13 -11.74 -21.70
CA PRO A 4 -1.21 -11.16 -22.68
C PRO A 4 -1.27 -9.62 -22.60
N GLY A 5 -0.11 -8.97 -22.46
CA GLY A 5 -0.01 -7.50 -22.37
C GLY A 5 1.01 -6.96 -21.36
N MET A 6 1.79 -7.80 -20.68
CA MET A 6 2.83 -7.34 -19.76
C MET A 6 3.87 -6.46 -20.48
N HIS A 7 3.81 -5.15 -20.23
CA HIS A 7 4.86 -4.22 -20.60
C HIS A 7 6.19 -4.67 -19.98
N HIS A 8 7.25 -4.69 -20.78
CA HIS A 8 8.59 -5.09 -20.35
C HIS A 8 8.97 -4.45 -19.01
N ALA A 9 9.25 -5.29 -18.01
CA ALA A 9 9.75 -4.84 -16.73
C ALA A 9 11.00 -3.97 -16.97
N ARG A 10 10.96 -2.72 -16.54
CA ARG A 10 12.19 -1.92 -16.47
C ARG A 10 13.02 -2.57 -15.38
N VAL A 11 14.06 -3.28 -15.78
CA VAL A 11 15.15 -3.64 -14.88
C VAL A 11 16.05 -2.40 -14.83
N PRO A 12 15.96 -1.51 -13.83
CA PRO A 12 16.99 -0.51 -13.63
C PRO A 12 18.35 -1.21 -13.63
N PRO A 13 19.35 -0.65 -14.32
CA PRO A 13 20.69 -1.21 -14.35
C PRO A 13 21.22 -1.38 -12.92
N LYS A 14 21.98 -2.47 -12.70
CA LYS A 14 22.70 -2.69 -11.43
C LYS A 14 23.44 -1.41 -11.04
N GLY A 15 23.27 -0.96 -9.79
CA GLY A 15 24.02 0.18 -9.24
C GLY A 15 23.41 1.58 -9.43
N ARG A 16 22.14 1.71 -9.85
CA ARG A 16 21.49 3.03 -10.00
C ARG A 16 21.37 3.84 -8.70
N PHE A 17 21.41 3.20 -7.53
CA PHE A 17 21.29 3.86 -6.23
C PHE A 17 22.65 4.21 -5.64
N THR A 18 23.22 5.33 -6.12
CA THR A 18 24.53 5.83 -5.67
C THR A 18 24.43 6.76 -4.46
N SER A 19 23.24 7.33 -4.19
CA SER A 19 23.06 8.37 -3.16
C SER A 19 22.71 7.84 -1.76
N GLY A 20 22.38 6.55 -1.63
CA GLY A 20 21.86 5.94 -0.40
C GLY A 20 20.49 6.48 0.06
N THR A 21 19.94 7.51 -0.58
CA THR A 21 18.70 8.15 -0.18
C THR A 21 17.50 7.42 -0.76
N VAL A 22 16.50 7.17 0.08
CA VAL A 22 15.23 6.55 -0.28
C VAL A 22 14.09 7.47 0.09
N ASN A 23 13.23 7.77 -0.86
CA ASN A 23 11.94 8.41 -0.66
C ASN A 23 10.87 7.32 -0.51
N PHE A 24 10.23 7.26 0.63
CA PHE A 24 9.09 6.38 0.85
C PHE A 24 7.79 7.20 0.92
N LEU A 25 6.97 7.08 -0.12
CA LEU A 25 5.60 7.59 -0.13
C LEU A 25 4.75 6.64 0.71
N HIS A 26 4.48 7.02 1.95
CA HIS A 26 3.65 6.26 2.86
C HIS A 26 2.18 6.63 2.62
N ILE A 27 1.40 5.64 2.17
CA ILE A 27 -0.05 5.73 2.24
C ILE A 27 -0.47 5.11 3.58
N PRO A 28 -1.21 5.83 4.44
CA PRO A 28 -1.62 5.27 5.72
C PRO A 28 -2.25 3.87 5.58
N LYS A 29 -1.88 2.97 6.50
CA LYS A 29 -2.43 1.61 6.60
C LYS A 29 -2.11 0.66 5.43
N THR A 30 -1.06 0.97 4.68
CA THR A 30 -0.41 0.04 3.72
C THR A 30 0.90 -0.56 4.26
N GLY A 31 1.03 -0.65 5.60
CA GLY A 31 2.20 -1.25 6.25
C GLY A 31 3.42 -0.34 6.34
N GLY A 32 3.23 0.98 6.39
CA GLY A 32 4.31 1.96 6.35
C GLY A 32 5.44 1.74 7.34
N ILE A 33 5.13 1.51 8.61
CA ILE A 33 6.18 1.27 9.64
C ILE A 33 7.02 0.04 9.32
N SER A 34 6.39 -1.04 8.88
CA SER A 34 7.11 -2.24 8.46
C SER A 34 8.02 -1.94 7.27
N VAL A 35 7.52 -1.23 6.25
CA VAL A 35 8.27 -0.88 5.04
C VAL A 35 9.42 0.07 5.33
N GLU A 36 9.19 1.10 6.13
CA GLU A 36 10.22 2.05 6.55
C GLU A 36 11.31 1.38 7.38
N GLY A 37 10.92 0.55 8.36
CA GLY A 37 11.87 -0.19 9.20
C GLY A 37 12.70 -1.20 8.40
N MET A 38 12.08 -1.93 7.46
CA MET A 38 12.81 -2.80 6.52
C MET A 38 13.75 -2.00 5.64
N THR A 39 13.28 -0.92 5.03
CA THR A 39 14.10 -0.05 4.15
C THR A 39 15.31 0.47 4.91
N SER A 40 15.11 1.00 6.12
CA SER A 40 16.17 1.53 6.97
C SER A 40 17.23 0.47 7.31
N ARG A 41 16.82 -0.78 7.53
CA ARG A 41 17.75 -1.91 7.75
C ARG A 41 18.48 -2.32 6.47
N ILE A 42 17.78 -2.32 5.33
CA ILE A 42 18.37 -2.67 4.03
C ILE A 42 19.44 -1.66 3.64
N ILE A 43 19.21 -0.36 3.82
CA ILE A 43 20.19 0.68 3.44
C ILE A 43 21.24 0.95 4.52
N ARG A 44 21.14 0.33 5.70
CA ARG A 44 22.16 0.44 6.76
C ARG A 44 23.52 0.00 6.20
N GLY A 45 24.51 0.88 6.32
CA GLY A 45 25.88 0.65 5.80
C GLY A 45 26.14 1.23 4.41
N LEU A 46 25.10 1.71 3.69
CA LEU A 46 25.30 2.52 2.49
C LEU A 46 25.71 3.95 2.90
N LYS A 47 26.70 4.54 2.20
CA LYS A 47 27.17 5.90 2.49
C LYS A 47 26.02 6.91 2.28
N LYS A 48 25.85 7.86 3.23
CA LYS A 48 24.83 8.93 3.18
C LYS A 48 23.39 8.41 3.07
N ALA A 49 23.12 7.21 3.58
CA ALA A 49 21.81 6.61 3.51
C ALA A 49 20.80 7.22 4.48
N GLY A 50 19.58 7.43 4.00
CA GLY A 50 18.46 7.93 4.78
C GLY A 50 17.15 7.59 4.10
N VAL A 51 16.12 7.32 4.92
CA VAL A 51 14.75 7.17 4.44
C VAL A 51 14.01 8.46 4.73
N ARG A 52 13.53 9.13 3.68
CA ARG A 52 12.57 10.23 3.80
C ARG A 52 11.18 9.64 3.62
N THR A 53 10.41 9.59 4.69
CA THR A 53 9.04 9.09 4.70
C THR A 53 8.06 10.24 4.79
N THR A 54 6.94 10.17 4.07
CA THR A 54 5.85 11.15 4.24
C THR A 54 4.49 10.56 3.90
N GLU A 55 3.47 11.03 4.61
CA GLU A 55 2.05 10.85 4.27
C GLU A 55 1.53 12.10 3.53
N ALA A 56 2.07 12.33 2.33
CA ALA A 56 1.74 13.48 1.50
C ALA A 56 1.33 13.03 0.09
N CYS A 57 1.05 14.00 -0.79
CA CYS A 57 0.75 13.70 -2.18
C CYS A 57 2.02 13.49 -3.01
N TRP A 58 2.03 12.49 -3.90
CA TRP A 58 3.18 12.18 -4.76
C TRP A 58 3.70 13.39 -5.56
N PRO A 59 2.85 14.18 -6.26
CA PRO A 59 3.33 15.35 -7.00
C PRO A 59 4.07 16.37 -6.13
N ALA A 60 3.66 16.55 -4.88
CA ALA A 60 4.35 17.44 -3.96
C ALA A 60 5.62 16.79 -3.41
N PHE A 61 5.55 15.53 -2.98
CA PHE A 61 6.64 14.79 -2.38
C PHE A 61 7.83 14.62 -3.34
N ARG A 62 7.56 14.34 -4.62
CA ARG A 62 8.58 14.08 -5.64
C ARG A 62 9.43 15.31 -5.96
N ARG A 63 8.92 16.54 -5.77
CA ARG A 63 9.66 17.79 -6.02
C ARG A 63 10.94 17.90 -5.18
N GLY A 64 10.99 17.22 -4.02
CA GLY A 64 12.18 17.15 -3.18
C GLY A 64 13.16 16.03 -3.55
N SER A 65 12.87 15.22 -4.57
CA SER A 65 13.72 14.09 -4.95
C SER A 65 14.96 14.57 -5.70
N LYS A 66 16.13 14.14 -5.25
CA LYS A 66 17.40 14.40 -5.94
C LYS A 66 17.71 13.27 -6.91
N ASN A 67 18.54 13.55 -7.91
CA ASN A 67 19.06 12.50 -8.80
C ASN A 67 19.69 11.35 -8.00
N GLY A 68 19.35 10.11 -8.37
CA GLY A 68 19.83 8.91 -7.69
C GLY A 68 19.10 8.57 -6.37
N THR A 69 17.97 9.22 -6.06
CA THR A 69 17.07 8.84 -4.96
C THR A 69 16.15 7.70 -5.41
N ALA A 70 15.99 6.66 -4.59
CA ALA A 70 15.00 5.60 -4.84
C ALA A 70 13.62 6.05 -4.39
N ASN A 71 12.61 5.95 -5.25
CA ASN A 71 11.23 6.22 -4.87
C ASN A 71 10.47 4.91 -4.64
N ILE A 72 9.89 4.78 -3.46
CA ILE A 72 9.18 3.60 -3.03
C ILE A 72 7.77 3.99 -2.65
N ILE A 73 6.81 3.14 -2.97
CA ILE A 73 5.43 3.21 -2.48
C ILE A 73 5.02 1.85 -1.92
N SER A 74 4.07 1.87 -0.99
CA SER A 74 3.37 0.66 -0.54
C SER A 74 1.89 0.75 -0.87
N ILE A 75 1.32 -0.34 -1.40
CA ILE A 75 -0.09 -0.47 -1.80
C ILE A 75 -0.67 -1.72 -1.15
N ARG A 76 -1.96 -1.70 -0.82
CA ARG A 76 -2.71 -2.81 -0.20
C ARG A 76 -4.03 -3.06 -0.92
N SER A 77 -4.55 -4.30 -0.84
CA SER A 77 -5.88 -4.66 -1.34
C SER A 77 -6.93 -3.65 -0.86
N PRO A 78 -7.75 -3.06 -1.76
CA PRO A 78 -8.66 -1.96 -1.43
C PRO A 78 -9.62 -2.24 -0.24
N ARG A 79 -10.32 -3.38 -0.21
CA ARG A 79 -11.18 -3.74 0.94
C ARG A 79 -10.39 -3.85 2.25
N SER A 80 -9.22 -4.49 2.20
CA SER A 80 -8.31 -4.61 3.36
C SER A 80 -7.80 -3.26 3.84
N HIS A 81 -7.53 -2.34 2.92
CA HIS A 81 -7.08 -0.99 3.22
C HIS A 81 -8.18 -0.19 3.93
N VAL A 82 -9.41 -0.18 3.40
CA VAL A 82 -10.55 0.52 3.99
C VAL A 82 -10.87 0.02 5.40
N LEU A 83 -10.90 -1.30 5.60
CA LEU A 83 -11.09 -1.87 6.93
C LEU A 83 -9.97 -1.43 7.90
N SER A 84 -8.72 -1.43 7.44
CA SER A 84 -7.59 -1.02 8.26
C SER A 84 -7.60 0.46 8.63
N LEU A 85 -8.08 1.34 7.73
CA LEU A 85 -8.31 2.76 8.01
C LEU A 85 -9.36 2.93 9.12
N TYR A 86 -10.50 2.24 9.01
CA TYR A 86 -11.55 2.28 10.03
C TYR A 86 -11.02 1.81 11.40
N LEU A 87 -10.36 0.66 11.44
CA LEU A 87 -9.86 0.09 12.69
C LEU A 87 -8.74 0.94 13.32
N GLU A 88 -7.93 1.64 12.52
CA GLU A 88 -6.99 2.63 13.03
C GLU A 88 -7.73 3.76 13.75
N CYS A 89 -8.78 4.31 13.12
CA CYS A 89 -9.60 5.35 13.71
C CYS A 89 -10.27 4.90 15.02
N VAL A 90 -10.64 3.62 15.15
CA VAL A 90 -11.27 3.07 16.37
C VAL A 90 -10.24 2.79 17.47
N TYR A 91 -9.20 2.03 17.17
CA TYR A 91 -8.38 1.39 18.21
C TYR A 91 -7.08 2.11 18.52
N SER A 92 -6.55 2.88 17.57
CA SER A 92 -5.23 3.47 17.77
C SER A 92 -5.29 4.71 18.66
N PRO A 93 -4.22 5.00 19.43
CA PRO A 93 -4.14 6.25 20.21
C PRO A 93 -4.28 7.50 19.32
N TRP A 94 -3.75 7.46 18.10
CA TRP A 94 -3.89 8.56 17.14
C TRP A 94 -5.34 8.73 16.70
N GLY A 95 -6.03 7.63 16.36
CA GLY A 95 -7.44 7.66 15.99
C GLY A 95 -8.30 8.20 17.13
N ALA A 96 -8.03 7.78 18.36
CA ALA A 96 -8.72 8.28 19.56
C ALA A 96 -8.52 9.78 19.82
N GLY A 97 -7.33 10.32 19.50
CA GLY A 97 -7.02 11.73 19.69
C GLY A 97 -7.49 12.66 18.55
N THR A 98 -7.85 12.13 17.39
CA THR A 98 -8.19 12.92 16.20
C THR A 98 -9.65 12.85 15.81
N ARG A 99 -10.30 11.71 16.01
CA ARG A 99 -11.71 11.53 15.67
C ARG A 99 -12.61 12.47 16.46
N ASN A 100 -13.67 12.96 15.83
CA ASN A 100 -14.71 13.73 16.51
C ASN A 100 -15.74 12.81 17.18
N GLY A 101 -16.59 13.39 18.04
CA GLY A 101 -17.60 12.64 18.81
C GLY A 101 -18.66 11.92 17.97
N GLY A 102 -18.76 12.20 16.66
CA GLY A 102 -19.69 11.54 15.74
C GLY A 102 -19.14 10.27 15.09
N PHE A 103 -17.89 9.88 15.36
CA PHE A 103 -17.28 8.70 14.75
C PHE A 103 -18.01 7.41 15.19
N PRO A 104 -18.40 6.52 14.26
CA PRO A 104 -19.15 5.31 14.58
C PRO A 104 -18.24 4.19 15.15
N MET A 105 -18.36 3.92 16.44
CA MET A 105 -17.43 3.05 17.21
C MET A 105 -17.90 1.60 17.41
N GLU A 106 -19.05 1.20 16.85
CA GLU A 106 -19.66 -0.12 17.12
C GLU A 106 -18.98 -1.28 16.38
N VAL A 107 -17.75 -1.64 16.76
CA VAL A 107 -16.92 -2.59 16.02
C VAL A 107 -17.32 -4.05 16.20
N SER A 108 -17.68 -4.49 17.41
CA SER A 108 -17.97 -5.91 17.70
C SER A 108 -19.11 -6.49 16.87
N THR A 109 -19.99 -5.62 16.36
CA THR A 109 -21.15 -5.99 15.55
C THR A 109 -20.99 -5.63 14.08
N GLY A 110 -19.84 -5.06 13.68
CA GLY A 110 -19.62 -4.51 12.34
C GLY A 110 -20.47 -3.28 11.99
N LYS A 111 -21.48 -2.92 12.81
CA LYS A 111 -22.40 -1.80 12.59
C LYS A 111 -21.68 -0.46 12.49
N GLY A 112 -20.63 -0.25 13.27
CA GLY A 112 -19.85 0.99 13.22
C GLY A 112 -19.16 1.16 11.87
N PHE A 113 -18.59 0.08 11.33
CA PHE A 113 -17.99 0.07 10.00
C PHE A 113 -19.04 0.32 8.92
N ALA A 114 -20.19 -0.36 9.02
CA ALA A 114 -21.30 -0.16 8.08
C ALA A 114 -21.78 1.30 8.06
N ARG A 115 -22.00 1.92 9.22
CA ARG A 115 -22.35 3.34 9.34
C ARG A 115 -21.30 4.25 8.73
N TRP A 116 -20.02 3.98 8.99
CA TRP A 116 -18.89 4.76 8.45
C TRP A 116 -18.85 4.70 6.92
N VAL A 117 -18.97 3.51 6.35
CA VAL A 117 -18.99 3.28 4.90
C VAL A 117 -20.21 3.93 4.25
N THR A 118 -21.40 3.77 4.84
CA THR A 118 -22.64 4.39 4.36
C THR A 118 -22.54 5.91 4.34
N HIS A 119 -21.95 6.51 5.38
CA HIS A 119 -21.74 7.95 5.46
C HIS A 119 -20.93 8.49 4.26
N PHE A 120 -19.80 7.86 3.93
CA PHE A 120 -19.00 8.29 2.77
C PHE A 120 -19.63 7.95 1.42
N SER A 121 -20.54 6.97 1.40
CA SER A 121 -21.33 6.64 0.20
C SER A 121 -22.47 7.63 -0.05
N GLY A 122 -22.90 8.35 1.00
CA GLY A 122 -24.00 9.31 0.93
C GLY A 122 -23.66 10.61 0.20
N THR A 123 -24.69 11.36 -0.17
CA THR A 123 -24.53 12.65 -0.84
C THR A 123 -24.18 13.79 0.11
N ASP A 124 -24.47 13.62 1.40
CA ASP A 124 -24.62 14.74 2.34
C ASP A 124 -23.36 15.04 3.15
N TRP A 125 -22.37 14.15 3.10
CA TRP A 125 -21.11 14.38 3.80
C TRP A 125 -20.29 15.49 3.12
N ARG A 126 -19.60 16.31 3.93
CA ARG A 126 -18.77 17.44 3.49
C ARG A 126 -17.37 17.31 4.10
N LEU A 127 -16.36 17.86 3.43
CA LEU A 127 -14.97 17.80 3.91
C LEU A 127 -14.81 18.36 5.33
N ARG A 128 -15.38 19.53 5.60
CA ARG A 128 -15.28 20.17 6.91
C ARG A 128 -16.13 19.41 7.93
N GLY A 129 -15.47 18.61 8.77
CA GLY A 129 -16.09 17.85 9.87
C GLY A 129 -16.78 16.54 9.47
N GLY A 130 -16.99 16.30 8.17
CA GLY A 130 -17.64 15.10 7.66
C GLY A 130 -16.70 13.95 7.33
N ASP A 131 -15.40 14.06 7.57
CA ASP A 131 -14.49 12.90 7.59
C ASP A 131 -14.31 12.32 9.00
N PHE A 132 -15.16 12.77 9.92
CA PHE A 132 -15.12 12.44 11.34
C PHE A 132 -13.81 12.83 12.04
N GLY A 133 -13.01 13.75 11.48
CA GLY A 133 -11.68 14.07 12.01
C GLY A 133 -10.66 12.93 11.83
N CYS A 134 -10.98 11.92 11.00
CA CYS A 134 -10.11 10.78 10.73
C CYS A 134 -9.93 10.59 9.21
N TYR A 135 -9.64 9.36 8.77
CA TYR A 135 -9.39 9.08 7.35
C TYR A 135 -10.65 9.14 6.48
N ASN A 136 -10.48 9.65 5.26
CA ASN A 136 -11.45 9.51 4.18
C ASN A 136 -11.12 8.28 3.30
N PRO A 137 -11.98 7.26 3.20
CA PRO A 137 -11.67 6.03 2.47
C PRO A 137 -11.77 6.13 0.95
N ILE A 138 -12.31 7.23 0.40
CA ILE A 138 -12.66 7.33 -1.03
C ILE A 138 -11.40 7.32 -1.89
N SER A 139 -11.10 6.15 -2.47
CA SER A 139 -9.96 5.92 -3.37
C SER A 139 -8.65 6.56 -2.88
N MET A 140 -8.32 6.35 -1.60
CA MET A 140 -7.23 7.03 -0.90
C MET A 140 -5.85 6.70 -1.49
N GLN A 141 -5.65 5.50 -2.03
CA GLN A 141 -4.36 5.11 -2.62
C GLN A 141 -4.11 5.84 -3.95
N THR A 142 -5.11 5.88 -4.82
CA THR A 142 -5.11 6.66 -6.06
C THR A 142 -4.95 8.14 -5.74
N ARG A 143 -5.67 8.63 -4.74
CA ARG A 143 -5.61 10.01 -4.30
C ARG A 143 -4.21 10.42 -3.86
N ALA A 144 -3.52 9.60 -3.05
CA ALA A 144 -2.15 9.89 -2.63
C ALA A 144 -1.20 10.05 -3.83
N LEU A 145 -1.45 9.37 -4.94
CA LEU A 145 -0.67 9.47 -6.17
C LEU A 145 -1.01 10.71 -7.02
N THR A 146 -2.21 11.30 -6.90
CA THR A 146 -2.66 12.39 -7.78
C THR A 146 -2.94 13.73 -7.10
N CYS A 147 -3.09 13.76 -5.77
CA CYS A 147 -3.36 14.99 -5.05
C CYS A 147 -2.18 15.98 -5.12
N ARG A 148 -2.37 17.22 -4.65
CA ARG A 148 -1.33 18.27 -4.79
C ARG A 148 -0.85 18.87 -3.46
N GLY A 149 -1.46 18.50 -2.34
CA GLY A 149 -1.05 19.01 -1.03
C GLY A 149 0.32 18.48 -0.60
N GLY A 150 1.16 19.38 -0.09
CA GLY A 150 2.52 19.06 0.38
C GLY A 150 2.65 18.85 1.89
N GLY A 151 1.61 19.17 2.67
CA GLY A 151 1.61 18.98 4.12
C GLY A 151 1.36 17.52 4.51
N PHE A 152 1.85 17.13 5.69
CA PHE A 152 1.50 15.86 6.31
C PHE A 152 -0.03 15.72 6.40
N GLY A 153 -0.57 14.57 5.98
CA GLY A 153 -2.00 14.31 5.99
C GLY A 153 -2.78 14.93 4.82
N SER A 154 -2.11 15.54 3.84
CA SER A 154 -2.79 16.11 2.66
C SER A 154 -3.56 15.06 1.83
N SER A 155 -3.20 13.78 1.96
CA SER A 155 -3.90 12.66 1.33
C SER A 155 -5.01 12.06 2.21
N HIS A 156 -5.13 12.46 3.48
CA HIS A 156 -6.10 11.90 4.45
C HIS A 156 -7.47 12.55 4.28
N HIS A 157 -7.47 13.86 4.07
CA HIS A 157 -8.65 14.71 4.02
C HIS A 157 -8.84 15.19 2.58
N TRP A 158 -9.92 14.79 1.92
CA TRP A 158 -10.17 15.13 0.52
C TRP A 158 -11.62 15.42 0.28
N GLY A 159 -11.93 16.54 -0.39
CA GLY A 159 -13.30 16.93 -0.68
C GLY A 159 -13.94 16.09 -1.79
N LYS A 160 -15.27 16.07 -1.82
CA LYS A 160 -16.09 15.32 -2.77
C LYS A 160 -15.90 15.72 -4.25
N THR A 161 -15.33 16.89 -4.54
CA THR A 161 -15.46 17.56 -5.85
C THR A 161 -14.49 17.11 -6.94
N ALA A 162 -13.51 16.25 -6.65
CA ALA A 162 -12.67 15.66 -7.70
C ALA A 162 -12.28 14.22 -7.35
N LEU A 163 -12.85 13.24 -8.04
CA LEU A 163 -12.34 11.88 -7.97
C LEU A 163 -10.89 11.85 -8.48
N PRO A 164 -10.00 11.08 -7.84
CA PRO A 164 -8.61 11.00 -8.27
C PRO A 164 -8.51 10.35 -9.66
N SER A 165 -7.62 10.87 -10.51
CA SER A 165 -7.44 10.37 -11.88
C SER A 165 -6.69 9.04 -11.89
N LEU A 166 -7.31 7.98 -12.40
CA LEU A 166 -6.64 6.69 -12.58
C LEU A 166 -5.39 6.82 -13.47
N GLY A 167 -5.51 7.50 -14.62
CA GLY A 167 -4.38 7.69 -15.54
C GLY A 167 -3.22 8.46 -14.91
N GLY A 168 -3.53 9.47 -14.08
CA GLY A 168 -2.54 10.19 -13.27
C GLY A 168 -1.86 9.28 -12.25
N ALA A 169 -2.64 8.45 -11.55
CA ALA A 169 -2.11 7.52 -10.56
C ALA A 169 -1.24 6.44 -11.19
N VAL A 170 -1.64 5.86 -12.32
CA VAL A 170 -0.82 4.88 -13.07
C VAL A 170 0.49 5.52 -13.55
N SER A 171 0.44 6.77 -14.02
CA SER A 171 1.66 7.50 -14.41
C SER A 171 2.59 7.72 -13.22
N ALA A 172 2.06 8.17 -12.08
CA ALA A 172 2.82 8.31 -10.84
C ALA A 172 3.38 6.98 -10.33
N LEU A 173 2.61 5.89 -10.41
CA LEU A 173 3.05 4.56 -10.02
C LEU A 173 4.26 4.11 -10.87
N ARG A 174 4.27 4.40 -12.17
CA ARG A 174 5.39 4.12 -13.08
C ARG A 174 6.66 4.90 -12.76
N GLU A 175 6.57 5.99 -12.01
CA GLU A 175 7.73 6.77 -11.53
C GLU A 175 8.40 6.15 -10.30
N MET A 176 7.72 5.23 -9.60
CA MET A 176 8.28 4.55 -8.44
C MET A 176 9.34 3.54 -8.89
N ASP A 177 10.48 3.50 -8.22
CA ASP A 177 11.53 2.52 -8.46
C ASP A 177 11.18 1.14 -7.87
N VAL A 178 10.49 1.13 -6.72
CA VAL A 178 10.02 -0.10 -6.07
C VAL A 178 8.58 0.06 -5.64
N LEU A 179 7.75 -0.91 -6.01
CA LEU A 179 6.40 -1.08 -5.49
C LEU A 179 6.44 -2.18 -4.43
N VAL A 180 5.98 -1.86 -3.22
CA VAL A 180 5.73 -2.82 -2.15
C VAL A 180 4.24 -3.15 -2.16
N LEU A 181 3.90 -4.43 -2.21
CA LEU A 181 2.54 -4.91 -2.03
C LEU A 181 2.39 -5.45 -0.61
N THR A 182 1.59 -4.78 0.22
CA THR A 182 1.42 -5.15 1.64
C THR A 182 0.89 -6.58 1.80
N ASP A 183 0.05 -7.03 0.87
CA ASP A 183 -0.51 -8.38 0.87
C ASP A 183 0.54 -9.47 0.59
N MET A 184 1.70 -9.09 0.03
CA MET A 184 2.86 -9.92 -0.29
C MET A 184 4.14 -9.33 0.34
N LEU A 185 4.07 -8.98 1.62
CA LEU A 185 5.14 -8.21 2.29
C LEU A 185 6.52 -8.89 2.27
N PRO A 186 6.66 -10.21 2.51
CA PRO A 186 7.94 -10.93 2.38
C PRO A 186 8.52 -10.92 0.96
N GLU A 187 7.70 -11.14 -0.07
CA GLU A 187 8.12 -11.03 -1.47
C GLU A 187 8.55 -9.60 -1.79
N SER A 188 7.78 -8.62 -1.30
CA SER A 188 8.10 -7.20 -1.43
C SER A 188 9.42 -6.87 -0.74
N ALA A 189 9.71 -7.47 0.41
CA ALA A 189 10.96 -7.27 1.15
C ALA A 189 12.15 -7.84 0.36
N CYS A 190 11.99 -9.00 -0.26
CA CYS A 190 12.99 -9.59 -1.15
C CYS A 190 13.25 -8.74 -2.40
N LEU A 191 12.18 -8.29 -3.07
CA LEU A 191 12.25 -7.38 -4.20
C LEU A 191 12.94 -6.07 -3.82
N LEU A 192 12.54 -5.47 -2.70
CA LEU A 192 13.11 -4.24 -2.18
C LEU A 192 14.61 -4.39 -1.88
N THR A 193 15.00 -5.49 -1.24
CA THR A 193 16.40 -5.80 -0.95
C THR A 193 17.21 -5.91 -2.24
N TYR A 194 16.70 -6.66 -3.22
CA TYR A 194 17.35 -6.80 -4.52
C TYR A 194 17.52 -5.47 -5.23
N ARG A 195 16.47 -4.65 -5.27
CA ARG A 195 16.49 -3.34 -5.93
C ARG A 195 17.48 -2.38 -5.28
N LEU A 196 17.54 -2.34 -3.95
CA LEU A 196 18.40 -1.39 -3.23
C LEU A 196 19.85 -1.86 -3.08
N ARG A 197 20.11 -3.18 -2.96
CA ARG A 197 21.46 -3.74 -2.76
C ARG A 197 22.08 -4.40 -3.99
N GLY A 198 21.31 -4.63 -5.03
CA GLY A 198 21.75 -5.32 -6.25
C GLY A 198 21.97 -6.83 -6.10
N HIS A 199 21.65 -7.42 -4.95
CA HIS A 199 21.77 -8.85 -4.70
C HIS A 199 20.65 -9.35 -3.78
N LEU A 200 20.33 -10.63 -3.92
CA LEU A 200 19.22 -11.29 -3.23
C LEU A 200 19.76 -12.15 -2.06
N PRO A 201 19.27 -11.96 -0.81
CA PRO A 201 19.65 -12.84 0.31
C PRO A 201 19.30 -14.30 0.03
N LYS A 202 20.08 -15.25 0.56
CA LYS A 202 19.83 -16.70 0.36
C LYS A 202 18.44 -17.13 0.85
N THR A 203 17.90 -16.44 1.85
CA THR A 203 16.55 -16.68 2.39
C THR A 203 15.43 -16.21 1.46
N CYS A 204 15.74 -15.42 0.42
CA CYS A 204 14.78 -15.04 -0.60
C CYS A 204 14.76 -16.08 -1.72
N ASP A 205 14.27 -17.25 -1.36
CA ASP A 205 13.95 -18.36 -2.25
C ASP A 205 12.78 -19.12 -1.63
N CYS A 206 11.66 -19.27 -2.32
CA CYS A 206 10.49 -19.98 -1.81
C CYS A 206 10.76 -21.42 -1.41
N LYS A 207 11.84 -22.02 -1.95
CA LYS A 207 12.28 -23.37 -1.59
C LYS A 207 13.13 -23.38 -0.31
N ALA A 208 13.53 -22.22 0.22
CA ALA A 208 14.28 -22.14 1.46
C ALA A 208 13.36 -22.44 2.66
N ALA A 209 13.85 -23.25 3.60
CA ALA A 209 13.13 -23.59 4.82
C ALA A 209 12.72 -22.37 5.67
N GLN A 210 13.41 -21.23 5.49
CA GLN A 210 13.16 -19.99 6.20
C GLN A 210 13.00 -18.83 5.21
N TYR A 211 12.00 -18.92 4.33
CA TYR A 211 11.72 -17.88 3.33
C TYR A 211 11.59 -16.49 3.99
N ALA A 212 12.33 -15.53 3.45
CA ALA A 212 12.43 -14.15 3.94
C ALA A 212 12.84 -13.97 5.42
N ALA A 213 13.17 -15.02 6.17
CA ALA A 213 13.55 -14.89 7.59
C ALA A 213 14.83 -14.08 7.81
N GLY A 214 15.72 -14.05 6.79
CA GLY A 214 16.90 -13.19 6.78
C GLY A 214 16.58 -11.70 6.58
N ILE A 215 15.32 -11.35 6.32
CA ILE A 215 14.83 -9.98 6.27
C ILE A 215 13.96 -9.76 7.49
N SER A 216 14.50 -9.07 8.50
CA SER A 216 13.71 -8.69 9.67
C SER A 216 12.63 -7.69 9.25
N ILE A 217 11.40 -8.17 9.17
CA ILE A 217 10.19 -7.37 8.91
C ILE A 217 9.66 -6.91 10.27
N PRO A 218 9.77 -5.61 10.64
CA PRO A 218 9.14 -5.13 11.85
C PRO A 218 7.63 -5.32 11.74
N HIS A 219 7.01 -5.83 12.79
CA HIS A 219 5.56 -5.92 12.90
C HIS A 219 5.10 -4.91 13.94
N GLU A 220 4.40 -3.87 13.50
CA GLU A 220 3.82 -2.86 14.38
C GLU A 220 2.30 -2.87 14.19
N THR A 221 1.58 -3.15 15.27
CA THR A 221 0.12 -3.33 15.23
C THR A 221 -0.63 -2.04 15.54
N HIS A 222 0.01 -1.04 16.14
CA HIS A 222 -0.65 0.14 16.69
C HIS A 222 -1.83 -0.21 17.63
N LYS A 223 -1.76 -1.36 18.30
CA LYS A 223 -2.84 -1.93 19.14
C LYS A 223 -4.13 -2.24 18.37
N VAL A 224 -4.09 -2.24 17.03
CA VAL A 224 -5.21 -2.66 16.19
C VAL A 224 -5.28 -4.19 16.18
N PRO A 225 -6.45 -4.81 16.42
CA PRO A 225 -6.61 -6.26 16.34
C PRO A 225 -6.25 -6.81 14.96
N PRO A 226 -5.81 -8.08 14.87
CA PRO A 226 -5.67 -8.77 13.60
C PRO A 226 -7.00 -8.73 12.82
N HIS A 227 -6.93 -8.39 11.54
CA HIS A 227 -8.12 -8.24 10.70
C HIS A 227 -7.83 -8.68 9.27
N ILE A 228 -8.76 -9.46 8.72
CA ILE A 228 -8.90 -9.68 7.28
C ILE A 228 -10.37 -9.38 6.92
N PRO A 229 -10.67 -8.76 5.77
CA PRO A 229 -12.05 -8.47 5.38
C PRO A 229 -12.99 -9.67 5.50
N MET A 230 -12.52 -10.85 5.07
CA MET A 230 -13.31 -12.09 5.09
C MET A 230 -13.67 -12.59 6.50
N SER A 231 -12.95 -12.18 7.54
CA SER A 231 -13.25 -12.56 8.93
C SER A 231 -14.03 -11.48 9.68
N PHE A 232 -14.31 -10.34 9.03
CA PHE A 232 -15.02 -9.24 9.64
C PHE A 232 -16.51 -9.41 9.36
N ALA A 233 -17.30 -9.69 10.40
CA ALA A 233 -18.72 -10.00 10.28
C ALA A 233 -19.53 -8.75 9.88
N VAL A 234 -19.57 -8.46 8.58
CA VAL A 234 -20.41 -7.43 7.97
C VAL A 234 -21.07 -7.98 6.71
N ASP A 235 -22.27 -7.47 6.42
CA ASP A 235 -23.06 -7.92 5.29
C ASP A 235 -22.37 -7.61 3.95
N GLU A 236 -22.56 -8.47 2.95
CA GLU A 236 -22.04 -8.26 1.59
C GLU A 236 -22.48 -6.93 0.97
N GLU A 237 -23.63 -6.39 1.37
CA GLU A 237 -24.04 -5.05 0.96
C GLU A 237 -23.07 -3.96 1.43
N VAL A 238 -22.55 -4.05 2.65
CA VAL A 238 -21.54 -3.11 3.16
C VAL A 238 -20.27 -3.20 2.32
N TRP A 239 -19.84 -4.41 1.95
CA TRP A 239 -18.70 -4.59 1.06
C TRP A 239 -18.94 -4.03 -0.34
N ARG A 240 -20.15 -4.16 -0.90
CA ARG A 240 -20.51 -3.49 -2.16
C ARG A 240 -20.44 -1.95 -2.04
N HIS A 241 -20.77 -1.38 -0.89
CA HIS A 241 -20.54 0.04 -0.65
C HIS A 241 -19.05 0.38 -0.61
N VAL A 242 -18.23 -0.43 0.06
CA VAL A 242 -16.77 -0.27 0.06
C VAL A 242 -16.24 -0.26 -1.37
N ASP A 243 -16.60 -1.24 -2.20
CA ASP A 243 -16.14 -1.35 -3.59
C ASP A 243 -16.47 -0.11 -4.42
N ARG A 244 -17.65 0.49 -4.22
CA ARG A 244 -18.02 1.76 -4.87
C ARG A 244 -17.13 2.92 -4.42
N LEU A 245 -16.81 3.02 -3.13
CA LEU A 245 -15.94 4.08 -2.59
C LEU A 245 -14.51 3.98 -3.14
N VAL A 246 -14.05 2.76 -3.40
CA VAL A 246 -12.67 2.47 -3.80
C VAL A 246 -12.54 1.95 -5.23
N ALA A 247 -13.54 2.20 -6.08
CA ALA A 247 -13.57 1.70 -7.45
C ALA A 247 -12.29 2.06 -8.24
N THR A 248 -11.75 3.26 -8.04
CA THR A 248 -10.50 3.68 -8.68
C THR A 248 -9.28 2.99 -8.08
N ASP A 249 -9.26 2.76 -6.76
CA ASP A 249 -8.19 2.00 -6.10
C ASP A 249 -8.19 0.53 -6.52
N ILE A 250 -9.36 -0.06 -6.82
CA ILE A 250 -9.46 -1.41 -7.40
C ILE A 250 -8.71 -1.45 -8.74
N GLN A 251 -8.98 -0.51 -9.66
CA GLN A 251 -8.29 -0.45 -10.94
C GLN A 251 -6.78 -0.20 -10.78
N LEU A 252 -6.40 0.71 -9.88
CA LEU A 252 -4.99 0.95 -9.56
C LEU A 252 -4.32 -0.31 -9.01
N TYR A 253 -5.00 -1.06 -8.15
CA TYR A 253 -4.48 -2.29 -7.56
C TYR A 253 -4.21 -3.35 -8.62
N ARG A 254 -5.08 -3.50 -9.65
CA ARG A 254 -4.82 -4.40 -10.79
C ARG A 254 -3.49 -4.05 -11.48
N VAL A 255 -3.30 -2.77 -11.81
CA VAL A 255 -2.07 -2.27 -12.46
C VAL A 255 -0.85 -2.46 -11.56
N ALA A 256 -1.00 -2.23 -10.25
CA ALA A 256 0.05 -2.44 -9.27
C ALA A 256 0.45 -3.92 -9.16
N LEU A 257 -0.54 -4.81 -9.15
CA LEU A 257 -0.34 -6.26 -9.15
C LEU A 257 0.41 -6.70 -10.40
N ASP A 258 -0.06 -6.36 -11.59
CA ASP A 258 0.60 -6.73 -12.85
C ASP A 258 2.07 -6.30 -12.87
N ARG A 259 2.33 -5.05 -12.44
CA ARG A 259 3.69 -4.54 -12.31
C ARG A 259 4.50 -5.36 -11.32
N PHE A 260 4.00 -5.61 -10.11
CA PHE A 260 4.73 -6.33 -9.07
C PHE A 260 5.09 -7.76 -9.52
N TRP A 261 4.22 -8.41 -10.29
CA TRP A 261 4.42 -9.74 -10.83
C TRP A 261 5.55 -9.71 -11.85
N ALA A 262 5.51 -8.73 -12.76
CA ALA A 262 6.57 -8.52 -13.74
C ALA A 262 7.92 -8.21 -13.06
N ASP A 263 7.92 -7.39 -12.01
CA ASP A 263 9.11 -7.06 -11.23
C ASP A 263 9.70 -8.31 -10.56
N LEU A 264 8.89 -9.13 -9.89
CA LEU A 264 9.35 -10.38 -9.28
C LEU A 264 9.89 -11.35 -10.33
N ARG A 265 9.13 -11.62 -11.41
CA ARG A 265 9.53 -12.52 -12.50
C ARG A 265 10.86 -12.10 -13.13
N ALA A 266 11.08 -10.80 -13.30
CA ALA A 266 12.35 -10.29 -13.81
C ALA A 266 13.52 -10.59 -12.87
N VAL A 267 13.32 -10.48 -11.55
CA VAL A 267 14.33 -10.86 -10.55
C VAL A 267 14.55 -12.38 -10.53
N GLU A 268 13.48 -13.19 -10.61
CA GLU A 268 13.59 -14.65 -10.69
C GLU A 268 14.43 -15.07 -11.90
N ALA A 269 14.14 -14.52 -13.08
CA ALA A 269 14.88 -14.79 -14.31
C ALA A 269 16.36 -14.41 -14.23
N GLN A 270 16.68 -13.30 -13.55
CA GLN A 270 18.07 -12.83 -13.39
C GLN A 270 18.87 -13.61 -12.35
N THR A 271 18.21 -14.13 -11.32
CA THR A 271 18.88 -14.71 -10.15
C THR A 271 18.78 -16.24 -10.11
N GLY A 272 17.88 -16.83 -10.88
CA GLY A 272 17.56 -18.26 -10.83
C GLY A 272 16.80 -18.67 -9.56
N ARG A 273 16.39 -17.72 -8.70
CA ARG A 273 15.67 -18.01 -7.46
C ARG A 273 14.18 -17.77 -7.62
N GLN A 274 13.36 -18.59 -6.97
CA GLN A 274 11.92 -18.44 -6.95
C GLN A 274 11.51 -17.49 -5.82
N LEU A 275 10.80 -16.40 -6.15
CA LEU A 275 10.27 -15.43 -5.19
C LEU A 275 8.76 -15.55 -5.01
N LEU A 276 8.05 -16.07 -6.01
CA LEU A 276 6.61 -16.31 -5.95
C LEU A 276 6.33 -17.68 -5.32
N CYS A 277 5.85 -17.68 -4.08
CA CYS A 277 5.53 -18.90 -3.34
C CYS A 277 4.05 -19.26 -3.54
N GLU A 278 3.74 -20.51 -3.88
CA GLU A 278 2.40 -20.93 -4.33
C GLU A 278 1.33 -20.71 -3.25
N ASP A 279 1.63 -21.02 -2.00
CA ASP A 279 0.74 -20.83 -0.85
C ASP A 279 0.38 -19.35 -0.63
N ARG A 280 1.36 -18.47 -0.81
CA ARG A 280 1.20 -17.02 -0.64
C ARG A 280 0.43 -16.40 -1.80
N VAL A 281 0.70 -16.87 -3.02
CA VAL A 281 -0.10 -16.52 -4.21
C VAL A 281 -1.55 -16.97 -4.02
N ALA A 282 -1.79 -18.20 -3.58
CA ALA A 282 -3.14 -18.70 -3.31
C ALA A 282 -3.87 -17.87 -2.24
N LYS A 283 -3.17 -17.51 -1.15
CA LYS A 283 -3.71 -16.62 -0.11
C LYS A 283 -4.08 -15.25 -0.68
N LEU A 284 -3.25 -14.69 -1.54
CA LEU A 284 -3.54 -13.42 -2.19
C LEU A 284 -4.75 -13.53 -3.13
N CYS A 285 -4.83 -14.60 -3.95
CA CYS A 285 -5.97 -14.87 -4.81
C CYS A 285 -7.26 -14.87 -4.00
N ASN A 286 -7.30 -15.62 -2.90
CA ASN A 286 -8.46 -15.69 -2.01
C ASN A 286 -8.82 -14.31 -1.42
N ASN A 287 -7.82 -13.57 -0.93
CA ASN A 287 -8.03 -12.24 -0.32
C ASN A 287 -8.49 -11.15 -1.31
N THR A 288 -8.39 -11.41 -2.61
CA THR A 288 -8.70 -10.45 -3.68
C THR A 288 -9.68 -11.02 -4.72
N ALA A 289 -10.32 -12.15 -4.43
CA ALA A 289 -11.28 -12.81 -5.31
C ALA A 289 -12.51 -11.93 -5.63
N TYR A 290 -12.76 -10.90 -4.81
CA TYR A 290 -13.82 -9.91 -5.04
C TYR A 290 -13.51 -8.93 -6.19
N ILE A 291 -12.28 -8.93 -6.72
CA ILE A 291 -11.88 -8.04 -7.82
C ILE A 291 -12.07 -8.79 -9.14
N ASP A 292 -13.16 -8.47 -9.85
CA ASP A 292 -13.52 -9.12 -11.11
C ASP A 292 -12.35 -9.14 -12.12
N GLY A 293 -12.07 -10.30 -12.73
CA GLY A 293 -11.04 -10.41 -13.78
C GLY A 293 -9.60 -10.12 -13.33
N LEU A 294 -9.29 -10.18 -12.03
CA LEU A 294 -7.91 -10.04 -11.53
C LEU A 294 -7.03 -11.27 -11.77
N TRP A 295 -7.62 -12.46 -11.77
CA TRP A 295 -6.94 -13.76 -11.77
C TRP A 295 -7.25 -14.59 -13.01
#